data_AF-A0AA43CW20-F1
#
_entry.id   AF-A0AA43CW20-F1
#
_cell.length_a   1.000
_cell.length_b   1.000
_cell.length_c   1.000
_cell.angle_alpha   90.00
_cell.angle_beta   90.00
_cell.angle_gamma   90.00
#
_symmetry.space_group_name_H-M   'P 1'
#
loop_
_entity.id
_entity.type
_entity.pdbx_description
1 polymer ?
#
loop_
_entity_poly.entity_id
_entity_poly.type
_entity_poly.pdbx_seq_one_letter_code
_entity_poly.pdbx_strand_id
1 'polypeptide(L)'
;PVFALLLKLFYRRVFYWDHLVFTVHLFSVSYIGFAVLLSIETLADRYFFVMVLQVFVLLYMVGYVLMALRRVYAESWPATMLKSIGLLFLFLPALAILIEVASHIGGEAG
;
A
#
# COMPACT_ATOMS: atom_id res chain seq x y z
N PRO A 1 -5.27 -10.51 -2.38
CA PRO A 1 -4.92 -11.89 -1.96
C PRO A 1 -3.40 -12.12 -1.70
N VAL A 2 -2.52 -11.78 -2.65
CA VAL A 2 -1.05 -11.95 -2.50
C VAL A 2 -0.48 -11.15 -1.32
N PHE A 3 -0.94 -9.91 -1.13
CA PHE A 3 -0.51 -9.06 -0.02
C PHE A 3 -0.92 -9.62 1.36
N ALA A 4 -2.12 -10.20 1.46
CA ALA A 4 -2.59 -10.86 2.69
C ALA A 4 -1.79 -12.13 3.01
N LEU A 5 -1.31 -12.86 1.99
CA LEU A 5 -0.41 -14.00 2.15
C LEU A 5 0.96 -13.58 2.67
N LEU A 6 1.51 -12.48 2.15
CA LEU A 6 2.75 -11.89 2.66
C LEU A 6 2.60 -11.42 4.12
N LEU A 7 1.46 -10.79 4.47
CA LEU A 7 1.14 -10.44 5.86
C LEU A 7 1.04 -11.66 6.76
N LYS A 8 0.43 -12.76 6.30
CA LYS A 8 0.39 -14.04 7.04
C LYS A 8 1.79 -14.63 7.26
N LEU A 9 2.72 -14.43 6.32
CA LEU A 9 4.11 -14.88 6.45
C LEU A 9 4.86 -14.10 7.55
N PHE A 10 4.62 -12.80 7.65
CA PHE A 10 5.25 -11.93 8.66
C PHE A 10 4.53 -11.92 10.02
N TYR A 11 3.23 -12.24 10.06
CA TYR A 11 2.38 -12.20 11.25
C TYR A 11 1.61 -13.51 11.41
N ARG A 12 2.31 -14.51 11.92
CA ARG A 12 1.86 -15.91 11.99
C ARG A 12 0.73 -16.19 13.01
N ARG A 13 0.38 -15.23 13.87
CA ARG A 13 -0.52 -15.42 15.04
C ARG A 13 -1.98 -14.96 14.84
N VAL A 14 -2.32 -14.32 13.73
CA VAL A 14 -3.65 -13.74 13.51
C VAL A 14 -4.37 -14.47 12.37
N PHE A 15 -5.70 -14.55 12.44
CA PHE A 15 -6.52 -15.23 11.44
C PHE A 15 -6.38 -14.57 10.06
N TYR A 16 -6.27 -15.39 9.01
CA TYR A 16 -6.10 -14.94 7.63
C TYR A 16 -7.22 -14.00 7.13
N TRP A 17 -8.44 -14.16 7.66
CA TRP A 17 -9.59 -13.33 7.33
C TRP A 17 -9.41 -11.87 7.76
N ASP A 18 -8.84 -11.63 8.94
CA ASP A 18 -8.58 -10.28 9.44
C ASP A 18 -7.53 -9.56 8.57
N HIS A 19 -6.53 -10.30 8.08
CA HIS A 19 -5.52 -9.78 7.16
C HIS A 19 -6.11 -9.44 5.79
N LEU A 20 -7.06 -10.24 5.32
CA LEU A 20 -7.72 -10.03 4.03
C LEU A 20 -8.56 -8.75 4.07
N VAL A 21 -9.45 -8.61 5.06
CA VAL A 21 -10.33 -7.45 5.21
C VAL A 21 -9.52 -6.18 5.41
N PHE A 22 -8.50 -6.24 6.27
CA PHE A 22 -7.59 -5.12 6.49
C PHE A 22 -6.87 -4.69 5.21
N THR A 23 -6.33 -5.66 4.46
CA THR A 23 -5.65 -5.39 3.19
C THR A 23 -6.60 -4.71 2.20
N VAL A 24 -7.82 -5.24 2.03
CA VAL A 24 -8.81 -4.64 1.12
C VAL A 24 -9.12 -3.21 1.54
N HIS A 25 -9.34 -2.97 2.83
CA HIS A 25 -9.64 -1.64 3.35
C HIS A 25 -8.46 -0.66 3.13
N LEU A 26 -7.24 -1.14 3.38
CA LEU A 26 -6.01 -0.38 3.17
C LEU A 26 -5.85 0.02 1.70
N PHE A 27 -6.06 -0.92 0.77
CA PHE A 27 -6.01 -0.64 -0.66
C PHE A 27 -7.13 0.30 -1.10
N SER A 28 -8.35 0.14 -0.60
CA SER A 28 -9.47 1.04 -0.92
C SER A 28 -9.21 2.48 -0.45
N VAL A 29 -8.78 2.67 0.80
CA VAL A 29 -8.46 4.00 1.33
C VAL A 29 -7.27 4.61 0.60
N SER A 30 -6.24 3.81 0.31
CA SER A 30 -5.07 4.25 -0.45
C SER A 30 -5.44 4.65 -1.87
N TYR A 31 -6.31 3.89 -2.52
CA TYR A 31 -6.79 4.19 -3.87
C TYR A 31 -7.54 5.52 -3.92
N ILE A 32 -8.44 5.77 -2.96
CA ILE A 32 -9.15 7.05 -2.85
C ILE A 32 -8.16 8.18 -2.57
N GLY A 33 -7.20 7.98 -1.67
CA GLY A 33 -6.15 8.97 -1.39
C GLY A 33 -5.32 9.32 -2.63
N PHE A 34 -4.88 8.32 -3.39
CA PHE A 34 -4.15 8.53 -4.64
C PHE A 34 -5.00 9.17 -5.73
N ALA A 35 -6.28 8.83 -5.84
CA ALA A 35 -7.19 9.49 -6.78
C ALA A 35 -7.31 10.99 -6.48
N VAL A 36 -7.39 11.37 -5.20
CA VAL A 36 -7.40 12.79 -4.78
C VAL A 36 -6.06 13.47 -5.08
N LEU A 37 -4.93 12.79 -4.81
CA LEU A 37 -3.60 13.30 -5.12
C LEU A 37 -3.40 13.56 -6.62
N LEU A 38 -3.84 12.64 -7.48
CA LEU A 38 -3.81 12.82 -8.95
C LEU A 38 -4.74 13.93 -9.41
N SER A 39 -5.95 14.03 -8.83
CA SER A 39 -6.91 15.07 -9.21
C SER A 39 -6.42 16.48 -8.92
N ILE A 40 -5.60 16.65 -7.86
CA ILE A 40 -5.09 17.96 -7.44
C ILE A 40 -3.72 18.30 -8.06
N GLU A 41 -3.04 17.35 -8.70
CA GLU A 41 -1.67 17.48 -9.24
C GLU A 41 -1.54 18.68 -10.19
N THR A 42 -2.48 18.83 -11.12
CA THR A 42 -2.47 19.96 -12.08
C THR A 42 -2.61 21.34 -11.41
N LEU A 43 -3.26 21.40 -10.24
CA LEU A 43 -3.33 22.62 -9.43
C LEU A 43 -2.08 22.80 -8.56
N ALA A 44 -1.45 21.72 -8.13
CA ALA A 44 -0.22 21.74 -7.36
C ALA A 44 0.95 22.29 -8.17
N ASP A 45 1.06 21.95 -9.44
CA ASP A 45 2.07 22.50 -10.36
C ASP A 45 1.95 24.02 -10.52
N ARG A 46 0.75 24.56 -10.32
CA ARG A 46 0.46 25.98 -10.52
C ARG A 46 0.52 26.80 -9.24
N TYR A 47 0.20 26.21 -8.09
CA TYR A 47 0.09 26.91 -6.82
C TYR A 47 0.96 26.25 -5.73
N PHE A 48 1.97 26.98 -5.26
CA PHE A 48 2.88 26.51 -4.21
C PHE A 48 2.16 26.00 -2.95
N PHE A 49 1.09 26.67 -2.52
CA PHE A 49 0.29 26.22 -1.37
C PHE A 49 -0.37 24.86 -1.60
N VAL A 50 -0.85 24.60 -2.81
CA VAL A 50 -1.48 23.33 -3.19
C VAL A 50 -0.43 22.21 -3.25
N MET A 51 0.78 22.51 -3.73
CA MET A 51 1.91 21.58 -3.68
C MET A 51 2.26 21.18 -2.24
N VAL A 52 2.36 22.15 -1.32
CA VAL A 52 2.61 21.86 0.10
C VAL A 52 1.49 20.99 0.69
N LEU A 53 0.23 21.31 0.39
CA LEU A 53 -0.92 20.50 0.82
C LEU A 53 -0.84 19.07 0.26
N GLN A 54 -0.46 18.89 -1.00
CA GLN A 54 -0.28 17.58 -1.63
C GLN A 54 0.79 16.75 -0.91
N VAL A 55 1.92 17.36 -0.53
CA VAL A 55 2.97 16.70 0.27
C VAL A 55 2.45 16.31 1.66
N PHE A 56 1.69 17.18 2.33
CA PHE A 56 1.08 16.86 3.62
C PHE A 56 0.08 15.70 3.53
N VAL A 57 -0.75 15.67 2.50
CA VAL A 57 -1.70 14.57 2.25
C VAL A 57 -0.94 13.26 2.00
N LEU A 58 0.13 13.30 1.22
CA LEU A 58 0.99 12.13 0.97
C LEU A 58 1.61 11.60 2.28
N LEU A 59 2.22 12.49 3.08
CA LEU A 59 2.80 12.12 4.37
C LEU A 59 1.75 11.58 5.34
N TYR A 60 0.56 12.18 5.37
CA TYR A 60 -0.56 11.69 6.17
C TYR A 60 -0.98 10.29 5.73
N MET A 61 -0.99 10.01 4.42
CA MET A 61 -1.33 8.69 3.88
C MET A 61 -0.31 7.63 4.30
N VAL A 62 0.99 7.94 4.21
CA VAL A 62 2.07 7.05 4.71
C VAL A 62 1.93 6.81 6.21
N GLY A 63 1.69 7.88 6.98
CA GLY A 63 1.47 7.80 8.43
C GLY A 63 0.25 6.96 8.80
N TYR A 64 -0.84 7.10 8.04
CA TYR A 64 -2.06 6.32 8.22
C TYR A 64 -1.81 4.84 7.99
N VAL A 65 -1.09 4.45 6.93
CA VAL A 65 -0.72 3.06 6.66
C VAL A 65 0.08 2.47 7.82
N LEU A 66 1.07 3.21 8.35
CA LEU A 66 1.88 2.77 9.49
C LEU A 66 1.06 2.65 10.78
N MET A 67 0.19 3.62 11.06
CA MET A 67 -0.71 3.58 12.22
C MET A 67 -1.70 2.43 12.11
N ALA A 68 -2.27 2.19 10.93
CA ALA A 68 -3.22 1.12 10.66
C ALA A 68 -2.56 -0.26 10.86
N LEU A 69 -1.34 -0.46 10.35
CA LEU A 69 -0.54 -1.65 10.61
C LEU A 69 -0.30 -1.82 12.13
N ARG A 70 0.17 -0.76 12.79
CA ARG A 70 0.45 -0.83 14.23
C ARG A 70 -0.79 -1.17 15.06
N ARG A 71 -1.94 -0.59 14.71
CA ARG A 71 -3.20 -0.79 15.45
C ARG A 71 -3.75 -2.21 15.29
N VAL A 72 -3.60 -2.80 14.10
CA VAL A 72 -4.08 -4.16 13.82
C VAL A 72 -3.16 -5.23 14.36
N TYR A 73 -1.84 -5.00 14.35
CA TYR A 73 -0.86 -6.00 14.75
C TYR A 73 -0.30 -5.82 16.18
N ALA A 74 -0.63 -4.71 16.86
CA ALA A 74 -0.23 -4.38 18.23
C ALA A 74 1.29 -4.51 18.50
N GLU A 75 2.12 -4.25 17.49
CA GLU A 75 3.59 -4.36 17.59
C GLU A 75 4.27 -3.02 17.93
N SER A 76 5.54 -3.11 18.35
CA SER A 76 6.39 -1.96 18.61
C SER A 76 6.77 -1.25 17.30
N TRP A 77 6.86 0.09 17.35
CA TRP A 77 7.21 0.96 16.21
C TRP A 77 8.36 0.44 15.31
N PRO A 78 9.53 0.03 15.85
CA PRO A 78 10.62 -0.44 15.01
C PRO A 78 10.33 -1.78 14.33
N ALA A 79 9.57 -2.68 14.98
CA ALA A 79 9.17 -3.95 14.38
C ALA A 79 8.18 -3.73 13.22
N THR A 80 7.22 -2.81 13.39
CA THR A 80 6.29 -2.42 12.33
C THR A 80 7.03 -1.83 11.12
N MET A 81 8.01 -0.97 11.37
CA MET A 81 8.78 -0.28 10.33
C MET A 81 9.71 -1.24 9.56
N LEU A 82 10.38 -2.16 10.26
CA LEU A 82 11.24 -3.16 9.61
C LEU A 82 10.41 -4.15 8.77
N LYS A 83 9.27 -4.60 9.30
CA LYS A 83 8.38 -5.51 8.57
C LYS A 83 7.70 -4.84 7.38
N SER A 84 7.33 -3.56 7.47
CA SER A 84 6.77 -2.84 6.33
C SER A 84 7.80 -2.62 5.23
N ILE A 85 9.06 -2.34 5.57
CA ILE A 85 10.16 -2.30 4.59
C ILE A 85 10.35 -3.67 3.92
N GLY A 86 10.43 -4.75 4.71
CA GLY A 86 10.56 -6.10 4.18
C GLY A 86 9.38 -6.51 3.29
N LEU A 87 8.16 -6.12 3.68
CA LEU A 87 6.95 -6.33 2.90
C LEU A 87 7.00 -5.60 1.57
N LEU A 88 7.46 -4.34 1.56
CA LEU A 88 7.59 -3.53 0.36
C LEU A 88 8.64 -4.09 -0.60
N PHE A 89 9.78 -4.55 -0.06
CA PHE A 89 10.84 -5.22 -0.81
C PHE A 89 10.40 -6.53 -1.44
N LEU A 90 9.52 -7.30 -0.79
CA LEU A 90 8.96 -8.53 -1.37
C LEU A 90 7.81 -8.26 -2.33
N PHE A 91 7.02 -7.21 -2.08
CA PHE A 91 5.84 -6.91 -2.86
C PHE A 91 6.18 -6.35 -4.25
N LEU A 92 7.19 -5.48 -4.37
CA LEU A 92 7.55 -4.86 -5.66
C LEU A 92 8.00 -5.90 -6.72
N PRO A 93 8.91 -6.84 -6.42
CA PRO A 93 9.30 -7.88 -7.38
C PRO A 93 8.16 -8.84 -7.67
N ALA A 94 7.37 -9.22 -6.66
CA ALA A 94 6.22 -10.11 -6.86
C ALA A 94 5.17 -9.47 -7.79
N LEU A 95 4.95 -8.16 -7.66
CA LEU A 95 4.06 -7.40 -8.53
C LEU A 95 4.63 -7.31 -9.96
N ALA A 96 5.93 -7.04 -10.11
CA ALA A 96 6.59 -7.01 -11.40
C ALA A 96 6.47 -8.34 -12.15
N ILE A 97 6.77 -9.46 -11.47
CA ILE A 97 6.62 -10.81 -12.03
C ILE A 97 5.17 -11.08 -12.43
N LEU A 98 4.21 -10.70 -11.58
CA LEU A 98 2.79 -10.90 -11.87
C LEU A 98 2.34 -10.12 -13.12
N ILE A 99 2.78 -8.87 -13.26
CA ILE A 99 2.49 -8.03 -14.43
C ILE A 99 3.13 -8.63 -15.68
N GLU A 100 4.39 -9.08 -15.59
CA GLU A 100 5.11 -9.68 -16.71
C GLU A 100 4.42 -10.97 -17.18
N VAL A 101 4.09 -11.86 -16.25
CA VAL A 101 3.31 -13.08 -16.55
C VAL A 101 1.95 -12.73 -17.14
N ALA A 102 1.24 -11.75 -16.58
CA ALA A 102 -0.07 -11.32 -17.08
C ALA A 102 -0.01 -10.72 -18.48
N SER A 103 1.06 -9.97 -18.79
CA SER A 103 1.28 -9.41 -20.12
C SER A 103 1.59 -10.49 -21.15
N HIS A 104 2.35 -11.53 -20.77
CA HIS A 104 2.70 -12.63 -21.66
C HIS A 104 1.49 -13.51 -22.00
N ILE A 105 0.63 -13.82 -21.03
CA ILE A 105 -0.61 -14.58 -21.29
C ILE A 105 -1.68 -13.75 -22.01
N GLY A 106 -1.70 -12.43 -21.81
CA GLY A 106 -2.61 -11.53 -22.54
C GLY A 106 -2.20 -11.30 -24.00
N GLY A 107 -0.90 -11.38 -24.30
CA GLY A 107 -0.36 -11.21 -25.65
C GLY A 107 -0.55 -12.42 -26.58
N GLU A 108 -0.78 -13.62 -26.05
CA GLU A 108 -1.05 -14.83 -26.84
C GLU A 108 -2.55 -15.02 -27.18
N ALA A 109 -3.43 -14.18 -26.63
CA ALA A 109 -4.89 -14.29 -26.76
C ALA A 109 -5.53 -13.23 -27.68
N GLY A 110 -4.73 -12.38 -28.34
CA GLY A 110 -5.17 -11.35 -29.30
C GLY A 110 -4.64 -11.59 -30.70
#